data_AF-A0A922XQ25-F1
#
_entry.id   AF-A0A922XQ25-F1
#
_cell.length_a   1.000
_cell.length_b   1.000
_cell.length_c   1.000
_cell.angle_alpha   90.00
_cell.angle_beta   90.00
_cell.angle_gamma   90.00
#
_symmetry.space_group_name_H-M   'P 1'
#
loop_
_entity.id
_entity.type
_entity.pdbx_description
1 polymer ?
#
loop_
_entity_poly.entity_id
_entity_poly.type
_entity_poly.pdbx_seq_one_letter_code
_entity_poly.pdbx_strand_id
1 'polypeptide(L)'
;AADPWNGRSASDALELYAHGINSMREHIKPSVRVHYHIQDGGQVVNVVPDYARIWVRVRDNTRAGMDEVYERVKKMAGGAAIMANVDYKVSLVSGIYEVLVNRTGGALVQQNLELLGPIRYTEEEQLFARKIQESTGKPQVGLHSKVEPLEETANAGMGGSTDVGDVSWIVPVVRLSTATAPIGTPWHSWAVVACGGMSIGHKGLLHSSKTLAMTMADILEDPKKIEAIKAEFRQRKGDHVYKGLVPDGPPPLNYK
;
A
#
# COMPACT_ATOMS: atom_id res chain seq x y z
N ALA A 1 -20.27 26.75 -27.74
CA ALA A 1 -19.14 27.01 -28.67
C ALA A 1 -19.43 28.27 -29.48
N ALA A 2 -18.71 29.37 -29.21
CA ALA A 2 -18.74 30.62 -29.99
C ALA A 2 -17.74 31.67 -29.46
N ASP A 3 -17.40 31.63 -28.16
CA ASP A 3 -16.62 32.69 -27.48
C ASP A 3 -15.50 32.15 -26.55
N PRO A 4 -14.66 31.17 -26.98
CA PRO A 4 -13.70 30.51 -26.09
C PRO A 4 -12.56 31.41 -25.57
N TRP A 5 -12.20 32.50 -26.27
CA TRP A 5 -11.13 33.42 -25.86
C TRP A 5 -11.44 34.19 -24.57
N ASN A 6 -12.72 34.29 -24.18
CA ASN A 6 -13.14 34.86 -22.90
C ASN A 6 -13.21 33.81 -21.77
N GLY A 7 -13.06 32.52 -22.09
CA GLY A 7 -13.09 31.42 -21.13
C GLY A 7 -11.75 31.19 -20.42
N ARG A 8 -11.80 30.39 -19.35
CA ARG A 8 -10.65 29.80 -18.66
C ARG A 8 -10.95 28.34 -18.41
N SER A 9 -10.13 27.45 -18.99
CA SER A 9 -10.39 26.02 -18.99
C SER A 9 -9.71 25.33 -17.80
N ALA A 10 -10.51 24.84 -16.85
CA ALA A 10 -10.01 24.01 -15.76
C ALA A 10 -9.42 22.69 -16.29
N SER A 11 -9.95 22.17 -17.40
CA SER A 11 -9.44 20.95 -18.04
C SER A 11 -8.05 21.16 -18.67
N ASP A 12 -7.76 22.33 -19.22
CA ASP A 12 -6.42 22.64 -19.76
C ASP A 12 -5.39 22.61 -18.62
N ALA A 13 -5.71 23.19 -17.47
CA ALA A 13 -4.85 23.12 -16.28
C ALA A 13 -4.64 21.67 -15.81
N LEU A 14 -5.69 20.85 -15.83
CA LEU A 14 -5.59 19.43 -15.48
C LEU A 14 -4.68 18.67 -16.44
N GLU A 15 -4.79 18.89 -17.75
CA GLU A 15 -3.95 18.26 -18.76
C GLU A 15 -2.49 18.68 -18.64
N LEU A 16 -2.24 19.98 -18.45
CA LEU A 16 -0.89 20.51 -18.23
C LEU A 16 -0.25 19.92 -16.96
N TYR A 17 -1.03 19.79 -15.89
CA TYR A 17 -0.58 19.18 -14.65
C TYR A 17 -0.25 17.69 -14.83
N ALA A 18 -1.13 16.93 -15.49
CA ALA A 18 -0.90 15.51 -15.78
C ALA A 18 0.30 15.30 -16.71
N HIS A 19 0.45 16.14 -17.75
CA HIS A 19 1.58 16.13 -18.65
C HIS A 19 2.87 16.43 -17.89
N GLY A 20 2.88 17.48 -17.04
CA GLY A 20 4.01 17.79 -16.18
C GLY A 20 4.41 16.61 -15.30
N ILE A 21 3.44 15.90 -14.68
CA ILE A 21 3.72 14.70 -13.88
C ILE A 21 4.39 13.63 -14.73
N ASN A 22 3.95 13.43 -15.96
CA ASN A 22 4.53 12.43 -16.85
C ASN A 22 5.96 12.78 -17.27
N SER A 23 6.21 14.03 -17.63
CA SER A 23 7.56 14.53 -17.94
C SER A 23 8.47 14.52 -16.70
N MET A 24 7.94 14.70 -15.49
CA MET A 24 8.73 14.60 -14.26
C MET A 24 9.30 13.19 -14.02
N ARG A 25 8.69 12.14 -14.59
CA ARG A 25 9.06 10.74 -14.28
C ARG A 25 10.50 10.37 -14.64
N GLU A 26 11.11 11.04 -15.62
CA GLU A 26 12.54 10.85 -15.94
C GLU A 26 13.49 11.43 -14.88
N HIS A 27 12.97 12.22 -13.93
CA HIS A 27 13.76 12.94 -12.93
C HIS A 27 13.41 12.55 -11.49
N ILE A 28 12.90 11.34 -11.28
CA ILE A 28 12.65 10.78 -9.94
C ILE A 28 13.31 9.41 -9.82
N LYS A 29 13.59 8.97 -8.58
CA LYS A 29 14.24 7.67 -8.36
C LYS A 29 13.38 6.52 -8.86
N PRO A 30 13.97 5.41 -9.36
CA PRO A 30 13.24 4.22 -9.77
C PRO A 30 12.41 3.54 -8.67
N SER A 31 12.56 3.91 -7.40
CA SER A 31 11.70 3.46 -6.30
C SER A 31 10.39 4.25 -6.19
N VAL A 32 10.38 5.49 -6.70
CA VAL A 32 9.22 6.38 -6.60
C VAL A 32 8.18 6.01 -7.64
N ARG A 33 6.91 6.00 -7.25
CA ARG A 33 5.78 5.81 -8.15
C ARG A 33 4.76 6.94 -7.96
N VAL A 34 4.37 7.54 -9.07
CA VAL A 34 3.26 8.50 -9.13
C VAL A 34 2.13 7.86 -9.94
N HIS A 35 0.92 7.84 -9.39
CA HIS A 35 -0.29 7.39 -10.08
C HIS A 35 -1.33 8.49 -9.98
N TYR A 36 -2.20 8.59 -10.98
CA TYR A 36 -3.31 9.53 -10.92
C TYR A 36 -4.56 8.97 -11.58
N HIS A 37 -5.70 9.51 -11.17
CA HIS A 37 -7.02 9.22 -11.71
C HIS A 37 -7.74 10.54 -11.95
N ILE A 38 -8.12 10.80 -13.20
CA ILE A 38 -8.93 11.95 -13.57
C ILE A 38 -10.38 11.63 -13.16
N GLN A 39 -10.89 12.36 -12.17
CA GLN A 39 -12.22 12.14 -11.62
C GLN A 39 -13.28 13.00 -12.32
N ASP A 40 -12.86 14.14 -12.88
CA ASP A 40 -13.70 15.05 -13.65
C ASP A 40 -12.80 15.80 -14.65
N GLY A 41 -13.15 15.76 -15.93
CA GLY A 41 -12.44 16.44 -17.02
C GLY A 41 -13.33 17.45 -17.76
N GLY A 42 -14.44 17.87 -17.17
CA GLY A 42 -15.49 18.64 -17.82
C GLY A 42 -16.67 17.77 -18.26
N GLN A 43 -17.83 18.41 -18.42
CA GLN A 43 -19.11 17.70 -18.56
C GLN A 43 -19.63 17.64 -20.00
N VAL A 44 -19.28 18.61 -20.85
CA VAL A 44 -19.83 18.73 -22.21
C VAL A 44 -18.77 19.24 -23.18
N VAL A 45 -18.65 18.60 -24.34
CA VAL A 45 -17.58 18.86 -25.33
C VAL A 45 -17.58 20.25 -25.97
N ASN A 46 -18.70 20.99 -25.91
CA ASN A 46 -18.85 22.31 -26.52
C ASN A 46 -18.95 23.47 -25.50
N VAL A 47 -18.63 23.17 -24.23
CA VAL A 47 -18.59 24.10 -23.09
C VAL A 47 -17.17 24.10 -22.52
N VAL A 48 -16.60 25.29 -22.27
CA VAL A 48 -15.30 25.42 -21.60
C VAL A 48 -15.47 24.99 -20.14
N PRO A 49 -14.75 23.95 -19.65
CA PRO A 49 -14.93 23.47 -18.29
C PRO A 49 -14.48 24.48 -17.24
N ASP A 50 -15.39 24.83 -16.32
CA ASP A 50 -15.12 25.68 -15.15
C ASP A 50 -14.57 24.89 -13.95
N TYR A 51 -14.70 23.56 -13.99
CA TYR A 51 -14.19 22.64 -12.99
C TYR A 51 -13.58 21.39 -13.60
N ALA A 52 -12.47 20.95 -13.01
CA ALA A 52 -11.81 19.69 -13.31
C ALA A 52 -11.14 19.15 -12.05
N ARG A 53 -11.03 17.82 -11.93
CA ARG A 53 -10.47 17.18 -10.74
C ARG A 53 -9.64 15.94 -11.10
N ILE A 54 -8.47 15.86 -10.47
CA ILE A 54 -7.54 14.74 -10.57
C ILE A 54 -7.07 14.33 -9.18
N TRP A 55 -7.11 13.02 -8.91
CA TRP A 55 -6.60 12.44 -7.67
C TRP A 55 -5.23 11.83 -7.92
N VAL A 56 -4.20 12.33 -7.23
CA VAL A 56 -2.81 11.91 -7.40
C VAL A 56 -2.30 11.20 -6.16
N ARG A 57 -1.54 10.12 -6.35
CA ARG A 57 -0.86 9.36 -5.30
C ARG A 57 0.63 9.27 -5.60
N VAL A 58 1.45 9.68 -4.64
CA VAL A 58 2.91 9.52 -4.63
C VAL A 58 3.28 8.43 -3.65
N ARG A 59 4.23 7.56 -4.02
CA ARG A 59 4.75 6.47 -3.18
C ARG A 59 6.25 6.37 -3.35
N ASP A 60 6.94 6.06 -2.26
CA ASP A 60 8.34 5.66 -2.26
C ASP A 60 8.56 4.64 -1.13
N ASN A 61 9.76 4.06 -1.09
CA ASN A 61 10.21 3.14 -0.06
C ASN A 61 10.46 3.81 1.30
N THR A 62 10.68 5.14 1.30
CA THR A 62 10.96 5.92 2.49
C THR A 62 10.09 7.17 2.51
N ARG A 63 9.70 7.62 3.70
CA ARG A 63 8.93 8.85 3.84
C ARG A 63 9.65 10.06 3.23
N ALA A 64 10.94 10.19 3.50
CA ALA A 64 11.74 11.33 3.03
C ALA A 64 11.79 11.41 1.49
N GLY A 65 12.01 10.29 0.80
CA GLY A 65 12.03 10.28 -0.66
C GLY A 65 10.64 10.49 -1.28
N MET A 66 9.57 10.06 -0.58
CA MET A 66 8.19 10.38 -0.97
C MET A 66 7.90 11.88 -0.85
N ASP A 67 8.29 12.51 0.27
CA ASP A 67 8.03 13.93 0.55
C ASP A 67 8.66 14.86 -0.48
N GLU A 68 9.89 14.57 -0.92
CA GLU A 68 10.57 15.33 -1.97
C GLU A 68 9.72 15.41 -3.25
N VAL A 69 9.21 14.27 -3.70
CA VAL A 69 8.40 14.19 -4.92
C VAL A 69 6.99 14.72 -4.69
N TYR A 70 6.41 14.49 -3.52
CA TYR A 70 5.10 15.02 -3.16
C TYR A 70 5.07 16.55 -3.20
N GLU A 71 6.07 17.21 -2.62
CA GLU A 71 6.15 18.68 -2.63
C GLU A 71 6.35 19.22 -4.06
N ARG A 72 7.12 18.51 -4.91
CA ARG A 72 7.26 18.87 -6.33
C ARG A 72 5.93 18.74 -7.08
N VAL A 73 5.24 17.60 -6.93
CA VAL A 73 3.91 17.35 -7.52
C VAL A 73 2.90 18.41 -7.06
N LYS A 74 2.88 18.74 -5.77
CA LYS A 74 2.01 19.78 -5.22
C LYS A 74 2.27 21.16 -5.83
N LYS A 75 3.53 21.54 -6.03
CA LYS A 75 3.91 22.81 -6.68
C LYS A 75 3.48 22.87 -8.15
N MET A 76 3.56 21.74 -8.87
CA MET A 76 3.19 21.68 -10.28
C MET A 76 1.72 21.98 -10.55
N ALA A 77 0.83 21.75 -9.59
CA ALA A 77 -0.58 22.17 -9.70
C ALA A 77 -0.70 23.70 -9.89
N GLY A 78 0.09 24.48 -9.15
CA GLY A 78 0.13 25.93 -9.32
C GLY A 78 0.74 26.37 -10.65
N GLY A 79 1.78 25.66 -11.12
CA GLY A 79 2.36 25.91 -12.44
C GLY A 79 1.35 25.72 -13.57
N ALA A 80 0.59 24.64 -13.54
CA ALA A 80 -0.46 24.37 -14.52
C ALA A 80 -1.61 25.38 -14.45
N ALA A 81 -2.00 25.78 -13.24
CA ALA A 81 -3.02 26.80 -13.01
C ALA A 81 -2.62 28.16 -13.59
N ILE A 82 -1.35 28.56 -13.43
CA ILE A 82 -0.80 29.80 -14.02
C ILE A 82 -0.87 29.73 -15.55
N MET A 83 -0.45 28.62 -16.16
CA MET A 83 -0.46 28.47 -17.62
C MET A 83 -1.86 28.54 -18.22
N ALA A 84 -2.86 27.98 -17.55
CA ALA A 84 -4.26 28.01 -17.98
C ALA A 84 -5.05 29.22 -17.48
N ASN A 85 -4.43 30.07 -16.64
CA ASN A 85 -5.05 31.24 -16.00
C ASN A 85 -6.35 30.89 -15.22
N VAL A 86 -6.27 29.87 -14.37
CA VAL A 86 -7.35 29.42 -13.48
C VAL A 86 -6.89 29.38 -12.02
N ASP A 87 -7.84 29.29 -11.09
CA ASP A 87 -7.55 28.97 -9.69
C ASP A 87 -7.39 27.45 -9.48
N TYR A 88 -6.75 27.07 -8.37
CA TYR A 88 -6.59 25.67 -7.99
C TYR A 88 -6.67 25.46 -6.48
N LYS A 89 -7.00 24.24 -6.07
CA LYS A 89 -6.97 23.78 -4.68
C LYS A 89 -6.36 22.39 -4.61
N VAL A 90 -5.38 22.22 -3.72
CA VAL A 90 -4.83 20.90 -3.38
C VAL A 90 -5.34 20.49 -2.00
N SER A 91 -5.93 19.30 -1.92
CA SER A 91 -6.40 18.72 -0.64
C SER A 91 -5.69 17.39 -0.40
N LEU A 92 -5.10 17.22 0.78
CA LEU A 92 -4.52 15.92 1.17
C LEU A 92 -5.65 14.98 1.60
N VAL A 93 -5.76 13.83 0.91
CA VAL A 93 -6.79 12.81 1.20
C VAL A 93 -6.29 11.78 2.22
N SER A 94 -5.04 11.34 2.07
CA SER A 94 -4.43 10.33 2.94
C SER A 94 -2.92 10.38 2.81
N GLY A 95 -2.23 9.91 3.85
CA GLY A 95 -0.79 9.71 3.83
C GLY A 95 -0.40 8.77 4.97
N ILE A 96 0.53 7.88 4.69
CA ILE A 96 1.00 6.83 5.62
C ILE A 96 2.52 6.72 5.54
N TYR A 97 3.15 6.15 6.56
CA TYR A 97 4.57 5.81 6.57
C TYR A 97 4.86 4.44 5.96
N GLU A 98 6.11 4.22 5.56
CA GLU A 98 6.67 2.89 5.36
C GLU A 98 6.61 2.06 6.65
N VAL A 99 6.62 0.73 6.53
CA VAL A 99 6.66 -0.15 7.69
C VAL A 99 8.08 -0.21 8.26
N LEU A 100 8.22 0.11 9.54
CA LEU A 100 9.45 -0.11 10.30
C LEU A 100 9.54 -1.59 10.69
N VAL A 101 10.37 -2.33 9.96
CA VAL A 101 10.52 -3.79 10.13
C VAL A 101 11.15 -4.12 11.48
N ASN A 102 10.60 -5.11 12.21
CA ASN A 102 11.19 -5.68 13.41
C ASN A 102 11.56 -7.15 13.16
N ARG A 103 12.85 -7.43 12.92
CA ARG A 103 13.33 -8.79 12.58
C ARG A 103 13.36 -9.71 13.79
N THR A 104 13.65 -9.21 14.99
CA THR A 104 13.62 -9.97 16.25
C THR A 104 12.25 -10.56 16.49
N GLY A 105 11.20 -9.73 16.39
CA GLY A 105 9.83 -10.20 16.48
C GLY A 105 9.41 -11.09 15.31
N GLY A 106 9.87 -10.76 14.09
CA GLY A 106 9.67 -11.61 12.91
C GLY A 106 10.27 -13.01 13.07
N ALA A 107 11.44 -13.13 13.68
CA ALA A 107 12.09 -14.41 13.97
C ALA A 107 11.30 -15.24 15.00
N LEU A 108 10.70 -14.60 16.00
CA LEU A 108 9.83 -15.28 16.95
C LEU A 108 8.55 -15.80 16.28
N VAL A 109 7.95 -15.02 15.37
CA VAL A 109 6.83 -15.48 14.54
C VAL A 109 7.25 -16.65 13.67
N GLN A 110 8.43 -16.58 13.05
CA GLN A 110 8.96 -17.66 12.22
C GLN A 110 9.11 -18.96 13.00
N GLN A 111 9.71 -18.92 14.20
CA GLN A 111 9.87 -20.09 15.06
C GLN A 111 8.52 -20.75 15.38
N ASN A 112 7.50 -19.95 15.68
CA ASN A 112 6.15 -20.46 15.95
C ASN A 112 5.47 -21.01 14.70
N LEU A 113 5.73 -20.43 13.52
CA LEU A 113 5.23 -20.91 12.25
C LEU A 113 5.84 -22.28 11.90
N GLU A 114 7.15 -22.43 12.11
CA GLU A 114 7.88 -23.70 11.94
C GLU A 114 7.40 -24.77 12.92
N LEU A 115 7.18 -24.40 14.19
CA LEU A 115 6.64 -25.28 15.21
C LEU A 115 5.22 -25.76 14.88
N LEU A 116 4.37 -24.85 14.38
CA LEU A 116 3.00 -25.17 13.97
C LEU A 116 2.96 -26.07 12.72
N GLY A 117 3.96 -25.95 11.85
CA GLY A 117 4.13 -26.77 10.66
C GLY A 117 3.22 -26.38 9.48
N PRO A 118 3.29 -27.11 8.36
CA PRO A 118 2.64 -26.72 7.11
C PRO A 118 1.10 -26.80 7.18
N ILE A 119 0.42 -25.93 6.42
CA ILE A 119 -1.03 -26.03 6.21
C ILE A 119 -1.33 -27.28 5.37
N ARG A 120 -2.26 -28.13 5.83
CA ARG A 120 -2.73 -29.28 5.06
C ARG A 120 -3.91 -28.92 4.18
N TYR A 121 -3.73 -29.02 2.87
CA TYR A 121 -4.79 -28.82 1.88
C TYR A 121 -5.30 -30.16 1.34
N THR A 122 -6.60 -30.25 1.08
CA THR A 122 -7.23 -31.42 0.45
C THR A 122 -6.96 -31.43 -1.06
N GLU A 123 -7.18 -32.57 -1.70
CA GLU A 123 -7.11 -32.65 -3.17
C GLU A 123 -8.13 -31.74 -3.84
N GLU A 124 -9.34 -31.62 -3.28
CA GLU A 124 -10.36 -30.70 -3.77
C GLU A 124 -9.89 -29.23 -3.73
N GLU A 125 -9.26 -28.81 -2.63
CA GLU A 125 -8.70 -27.46 -2.51
C GLU A 125 -7.56 -27.23 -3.51
N GLN A 126 -6.71 -28.24 -3.75
CA GLN A 126 -5.66 -28.17 -4.75
C GLN A 126 -6.20 -28.11 -6.18
N LEU A 127 -7.27 -28.86 -6.48
CA LEU A 127 -7.97 -28.80 -7.76
C LEU A 127 -8.63 -27.43 -7.98
N PHE A 128 -9.30 -26.90 -6.96
CA PHE A 128 -9.85 -25.55 -6.99
C PHE A 128 -8.75 -24.50 -7.23
N ALA A 129 -7.63 -24.62 -6.51
CA ALA A 129 -6.48 -23.74 -6.65
C ALA A 129 -5.92 -23.71 -8.08
N ARG A 130 -5.80 -24.88 -8.72
CA ARG A 130 -5.35 -24.99 -10.11
C ARG A 130 -6.34 -24.37 -11.09
N LYS A 131 -7.65 -24.51 -10.86
CA LYS A 131 -8.68 -23.81 -11.66
C LYS A 131 -8.61 -22.29 -11.52
N ILE A 132 -8.34 -21.80 -10.31
CA ILE A 132 -8.10 -20.37 -10.08
C ILE A 132 -6.86 -19.91 -10.88
N GLN A 133 -5.77 -20.65 -10.84
CA GLN A 133 -4.57 -20.34 -11.61
C GLN A 133 -4.84 -20.37 -13.12
N GLU A 134 -5.55 -21.39 -13.63
CA GLU A 134 -5.97 -21.49 -15.03
C GLU A 134 -6.78 -20.25 -15.46
N SER A 135 -7.83 -19.91 -14.72
CA SER A 135 -8.71 -18.77 -15.03
C SER A 135 -8.01 -17.41 -14.96
N THR A 136 -6.89 -17.32 -14.24
CA THR A 136 -6.08 -16.10 -14.13
C THR A 136 -4.82 -16.14 -14.99
N GLY A 137 -4.69 -17.13 -15.88
CA GLY A 137 -3.55 -17.28 -16.79
C GLY A 137 -2.22 -17.53 -16.09
N LYS A 138 -2.24 -18.19 -14.93
CA LYS A 138 -1.07 -18.52 -14.11
C LYS A 138 -0.69 -20.00 -14.23
N PRO A 139 0.59 -20.36 -14.01
CA PRO A 139 0.99 -21.76 -13.89
C PRO A 139 0.15 -22.49 -12.84
N GLN A 140 -0.37 -23.67 -13.19
CA GLN A 140 -1.28 -24.46 -12.35
C GLN A 140 -0.51 -25.28 -11.28
N VAL A 141 0.32 -24.61 -10.48
CA VAL A 141 1.16 -25.25 -9.44
C VAL A 141 0.40 -25.54 -8.14
N GLY A 142 -0.81 -25.02 -7.98
CA GLY A 142 -1.66 -25.18 -6.81
C GLY A 142 -1.29 -24.29 -5.62
N LEU A 143 -1.68 -24.73 -4.43
CA LEU A 143 -1.39 -24.12 -3.14
C LEU A 143 -0.01 -24.54 -2.62
N HIS A 144 0.72 -23.58 -2.05
CA HIS A 144 1.97 -23.82 -1.34
C HIS A 144 1.71 -24.00 0.15
N SER A 145 2.12 -25.13 0.72
CA SER A 145 1.91 -25.45 2.14
C SER A 145 3.17 -25.33 3.00
N LYS A 146 4.36 -25.39 2.38
CA LYS A 146 5.63 -25.43 3.11
C LYS A 146 5.93 -24.07 3.75
N VAL A 147 6.39 -24.13 5.00
CA VAL A 147 6.97 -22.98 5.71
C VAL A 147 8.39 -22.80 5.19
N GLU A 148 8.61 -21.71 4.47
CA GLU A 148 9.95 -21.33 4.01
C GLU A 148 10.71 -20.59 5.11
N PRO A 149 12.06 -20.64 5.09
CA PRO A 149 12.87 -19.87 6.04
C PRO A 149 12.60 -18.38 5.97
N LEU A 150 12.81 -17.68 7.08
CA LEU A 150 12.70 -16.22 7.13
C LEU A 150 13.74 -15.58 6.19
N GLU A 151 13.26 -14.84 5.20
CA GLU A 151 14.11 -14.13 4.25
C GLU A 151 14.76 -12.88 4.85
N GLU A 152 15.85 -12.43 4.23
CA GLU A 152 16.41 -11.12 4.50
C GLU A 152 15.43 -10.01 4.11
N THR A 153 15.51 -8.89 4.83
CA THR A 153 14.62 -7.75 4.53
C THR A 153 14.98 -7.22 3.14
N ALA A 154 14.07 -7.41 2.18
CA ALA A 154 14.28 -6.97 0.81
C ALA A 154 14.48 -5.44 0.75
N ASN A 155 15.43 -5.00 -0.09
CA ASN A 155 15.55 -3.60 -0.48
C ASN A 155 14.31 -3.25 -1.32
N ALA A 156 13.46 -2.39 -0.77
CA ALA A 156 12.09 -2.20 -1.21
C ALA A 156 11.94 -1.86 -2.73
N GLY A 157 10.81 -2.27 -3.30
CA GLY A 157 10.48 -2.06 -4.73
C GLY A 157 9.22 -2.78 -5.21
N MET A 158 8.77 -3.79 -4.48
CA MET A 158 7.51 -4.50 -4.72
C MET A 158 6.83 -4.77 -3.38
N GLY A 159 5.71 -4.11 -3.09
CA GLY A 159 5.05 -4.27 -1.80
C GLY A 159 3.68 -3.60 -1.71
N GLY A 160 2.96 -3.96 -0.66
CA GLY A 160 1.68 -3.34 -0.31
C GLY A 160 1.85 -1.94 0.29
N SER A 161 0.71 -1.29 0.53
CA SER A 161 0.64 -0.03 1.30
C SER A 161 -0.36 -0.24 2.44
N THR A 162 0.03 0.04 3.68
CA THR A 162 -0.81 -0.18 4.87
C THR A 162 -0.53 0.88 5.93
N ASP A 163 -1.61 1.34 6.55
CA ASP A 163 -1.64 2.19 7.75
C ASP A 163 -0.91 1.59 8.97
N VAL A 164 -0.70 0.27 9.00
CA VAL A 164 0.19 -0.39 9.98
C VAL A 164 1.60 0.22 9.95
N GLY A 165 2.02 0.81 8.82
CA GLY A 165 3.24 1.61 8.74
C GLY A 165 3.29 2.69 9.81
N ASP A 166 2.26 3.51 9.93
CA ASP A 166 2.18 4.57 10.96
C ASP A 166 2.34 4.02 12.37
N VAL A 167 1.63 2.93 12.70
CA VAL A 167 1.71 2.28 14.01
C VAL A 167 3.13 1.78 14.29
N SER A 168 3.79 1.22 13.27
CA SER A 168 5.15 0.70 13.39
C SER A 168 6.21 1.77 13.67
N TRP A 169 5.90 3.06 13.51
CA TRP A 169 6.76 4.16 13.92
C TRP A 169 6.48 4.67 15.33
N ILE A 170 5.41 4.20 15.98
CA ILE A 170 5.02 4.57 17.34
C ILE A 170 5.40 3.45 18.31
N VAL A 171 5.12 2.20 17.96
CA VAL A 171 5.40 1.01 18.76
C VAL A 171 5.99 -0.12 17.91
N PRO A 172 6.72 -1.08 18.50
CA PRO A 172 7.16 -2.26 17.76
C PRO A 172 5.96 -3.02 17.19
N VAL A 173 5.97 -3.29 15.89
CA VAL A 173 4.94 -4.09 15.22
C VAL A 173 5.56 -5.37 14.69
N VAL A 174 4.90 -6.48 14.96
CA VAL A 174 5.20 -7.79 14.42
C VAL A 174 3.97 -8.26 13.64
N ARG A 175 4.18 -8.73 12.42
CA ARG A 175 3.11 -9.12 11.49
C ARG A 175 3.48 -10.41 10.76
N LEU A 176 2.45 -11.08 10.28
CA LEU A 176 2.54 -12.34 9.56
C LEU A 176 1.65 -12.28 8.32
N SER A 177 2.07 -12.96 7.26
CA SER A 177 1.21 -13.33 6.14
C SER A 177 1.20 -14.85 6.03
N THR A 178 0.04 -15.44 5.81
CA THR A 178 -0.13 -16.89 5.57
C THR A 178 -0.83 -17.15 4.25
N ALA A 179 -0.63 -18.33 3.67
CA ALA A 179 -1.27 -18.70 2.40
C ALA A 179 -2.80 -18.77 2.54
N THR A 180 -3.50 -17.86 1.86
CA THR A 180 -4.98 -17.83 1.74
C THR A 180 -5.45 -17.95 0.29
N ALA A 181 -4.53 -18.03 -0.66
CA ALA A 181 -4.79 -18.18 -2.09
C ALA A 181 -3.63 -18.93 -2.76
N PRO A 182 -3.85 -19.52 -3.96
CA PRO A 182 -2.82 -20.22 -4.73
C PRO A 182 -1.65 -19.31 -5.14
N ILE A 183 -0.49 -19.93 -5.44
CA ILE A 183 0.69 -19.20 -5.92
C ILE A 183 0.33 -18.39 -7.17
N GLY A 184 0.81 -17.14 -7.22
CA GLY A 184 0.65 -16.27 -8.39
C GLY A 184 -0.73 -15.63 -8.54
N THR A 185 -1.67 -15.88 -7.61
CA THR A 185 -3.00 -15.25 -7.63
C THR A 185 -2.86 -13.73 -7.60
N PRO A 186 -3.52 -12.99 -8.52
CA PRO A 186 -3.48 -11.53 -8.50
C PRO A 186 -4.26 -11.00 -7.28
N TRP A 187 -3.57 -10.26 -6.40
CA TRP A 187 -4.21 -9.60 -5.25
C TRP A 187 -5.16 -8.48 -5.70
N HIS A 188 -6.20 -8.22 -4.89
CA HIS A 188 -7.34 -7.34 -5.24
C HIS A 188 -8.17 -7.83 -6.44
N SER A 189 -8.34 -9.15 -6.58
CA SER A 189 -9.17 -9.74 -7.62
C SER A 189 -10.24 -10.65 -7.05
N TRP A 190 -11.22 -10.99 -7.89
CA TRP A 190 -12.26 -11.98 -7.57
C TRP A 190 -11.67 -13.34 -7.19
N ALA A 191 -10.47 -13.70 -7.68
CA ALA A 191 -9.83 -14.95 -7.37
C ALA A 191 -9.47 -15.07 -5.88
N VAL A 192 -8.99 -13.97 -5.27
CA VAL A 192 -8.73 -13.93 -3.82
C VAL A 192 -10.03 -13.99 -3.03
N VAL A 193 -11.09 -13.33 -3.50
CA VAL A 193 -12.42 -13.40 -2.87
C VAL A 193 -12.94 -14.84 -2.87
N ALA A 194 -12.82 -15.53 -4.00
CA ALA A 194 -13.24 -16.92 -4.14
C ALA A 194 -12.48 -17.85 -3.17
N CYS A 195 -11.16 -17.70 -3.06
CA CYS A 195 -10.35 -18.47 -2.10
C CYS A 195 -10.68 -18.11 -0.63
N GLY A 196 -10.94 -16.83 -0.36
CA GLY A 196 -11.29 -16.32 0.96
C GLY A 196 -12.62 -16.87 1.49
N GLY A 197 -13.60 -17.07 0.61
CA GLY A 197 -14.90 -17.68 0.95
C GLY A 197 -14.86 -19.21 1.10
N MET A 198 -13.69 -19.83 0.97
CA MET A 198 -13.50 -21.27 1.07
C MET A 198 -12.70 -21.68 2.31
N SER A 199 -12.63 -22.98 2.54
CA SER A 199 -11.74 -23.59 3.53
C SER A 199 -10.27 -23.20 3.34
N ILE A 200 -9.82 -22.84 2.14
CA ILE A 200 -8.47 -22.33 1.87
C ILE A 200 -8.20 -21.05 2.68
N GLY A 201 -9.08 -20.05 2.55
CA GLY A 201 -9.00 -18.81 3.31
C GLY A 201 -9.11 -19.05 4.82
N HIS A 202 -10.06 -19.88 5.25
CA HIS A 202 -10.24 -20.21 6.66
C HIS A 202 -9.03 -20.94 7.27
N LYS A 203 -8.37 -21.83 6.54
CA LYS A 203 -7.15 -22.50 7.00
C LYS A 203 -6.00 -21.50 7.17
N GLY A 204 -5.83 -20.56 6.23
CA GLY A 204 -4.86 -19.48 6.38
C GLY A 204 -5.17 -18.58 7.59
N LEU A 205 -6.44 -18.22 7.80
CA LEU A 205 -6.89 -17.47 8.98
C LEU A 205 -6.56 -18.20 10.28
N LEU A 206 -6.88 -19.50 10.39
CA LEU A 206 -6.59 -20.29 11.59
C LEU A 206 -5.08 -20.45 11.82
N HIS A 207 -4.31 -20.64 10.75
CA HIS A 207 -2.86 -20.80 10.83
C HIS A 207 -2.17 -19.52 11.30
N SER A 208 -2.58 -18.37 10.75
CA SER A 208 -2.09 -17.05 11.19
C SER A 208 -2.49 -16.76 12.63
N SER A 209 -3.74 -17.00 12.99
CA SER A 209 -4.26 -16.76 14.35
C SER A 209 -3.52 -17.58 15.40
N LYS A 210 -3.28 -18.88 15.14
CA LYS A 210 -2.52 -19.75 16.05
C LYS A 210 -1.08 -19.28 16.20
N THR A 211 -0.42 -18.96 15.08
CA THR A 211 0.97 -18.49 15.10
C THR A 211 1.11 -17.21 15.91
N LEU A 212 0.23 -16.24 15.70
CA LEU A 212 0.21 -14.98 16.45
C LEU A 212 -0.10 -15.20 17.94
N ALA A 213 -1.04 -16.11 18.27
CA ALA A 213 -1.36 -16.43 19.66
C ALA A 213 -0.18 -17.11 20.39
N MET A 214 0.51 -18.04 19.73
CA MET A 214 1.73 -18.67 20.27
C MET A 214 2.84 -17.64 20.48
N THR A 215 3.05 -16.76 19.50
CA THR A 215 4.01 -15.64 19.60
C THR A 215 3.65 -14.70 20.75
N MET A 216 2.36 -14.42 20.96
CA MET A 216 1.91 -13.60 22.08
C MET A 216 2.17 -14.27 23.43
N ALA A 217 1.87 -15.57 23.55
CA ALA A 217 2.17 -16.34 24.76
C ALA A 217 3.67 -16.31 25.08
N ASP A 218 4.51 -16.54 24.07
CA ASP A 218 5.98 -16.44 24.20
C ASP A 218 6.44 -15.09 24.76
N ILE A 219 5.89 -13.99 24.25
CA ILE A 219 6.25 -12.63 24.66
C ILE A 219 5.77 -12.33 26.08
N LEU A 220 4.60 -12.86 26.47
CA LEU A 220 4.03 -12.67 27.80
C LEU A 220 4.74 -13.50 28.87
N GLU A 221 5.22 -14.69 28.52
CA GLU A 221 5.92 -15.59 29.45
C GLU A 221 7.39 -15.23 29.65
N ASP A 222 8.05 -14.67 28.63
CA ASP A 222 9.46 -14.26 28.71
C ASP A 222 9.66 -12.75 28.45
N PRO A 223 9.77 -11.93 29.52
CA PRO A 223 10.05 -10.51 29.40
C PRO A 223 11.32 -10.16 28.62
N LYS A 224 12.28 -11.08 28.47
CA LYS A 224 13.48 -10.81 27.66
C LYS A 224 13.15 -10.68 26.18
N LYS A 225 12.15 -11.42 25.68
CA LYS A 225 11.72 -11.35 24.27
C LYS A 225 11.15 -9.98 23.95
N ILE A 226 10.28 -9.43 24.80
CA ILE A 226 9.71 -8.08 24.58
C ILE A 226 10.79 -6.99 24.65
N GLU A 227 11.76 -7.12 25.55
CA GLU A 227 12.84 -6.14 25.65
C GLU A 227 13.79 -6.17 24.44
N ALA A 228 14.07 -7.35 23.89
CA ALA A 228 14.83 -7.49 22.65
C ALA A 228 14.09 -6.85 21.45
N ILE A 229 12.79 -7.12 21.31
CA ILE A 229 11.94 -6.52 20.27
C ILE A 229 11.94 -4.98 20.38
N LYS A 230 11.79 -4.44 21.60
CA LYS A 230 11.85 -3.00 21.84
C LYS A 230 13.24 -2.41 21.59
N ALA A 231 14.30 -3.15 21.90
CA ALA A 231 15.67 -2.71 21.67
C ALA A 231 15.96 -2.53 20.17
N GLU A 232 15.60 -3.50 19.32
CA GLU A 232 15.72 -3.37 17.86
C GLU A 232 14.84 -2.22 17.34
N PHE A 233 13.62 -2.09 17.84
CA PHE A 233 12.73 -1.00 17.44
C PHE A 233 13.35 0.38 17.71
N ARG A 234 13.89 0.60 18.93
CA ARG A 234 14.58 1.85 19.27
C ARG A 234 15.79 2.09 18.37
N GLN A 235 16.57 1.06 18.09
CA GLN A 235 17.72 1.15 17.21
C GLN A 235 17.33 1.54 15.77
N ARG A 236 16.28 0.92 15.21
CA ARG A 236 15.83 1.18 13.84
C ARG A 236 15.10 2.50 13.68
N LYS A 237 14.29 2.88 14.66
CA LYS A 237 13.58 4.17 14.69
C LYS A 237 14.58 5.33 14.85
N GLY A 238 15.64 5.12 15.62
CA GLY A 238 16.58 6.16 15.98
C GLY A 238 15.87 7.34 16.66
N ASP A 239 16.28 8.55 16.32
CA ASP A 239 15.71 9.79 16.87
C ASP A 239 14.46 10.27 16.13
N HIS A 240 13.94 9.50 15.17
CA HIS A 240 12.79 9.92 14.37
C HIS A 240 11.53 10.03 15.22
N VAL A 241 10.91 11.21 15.24
CA VAL A 241 9.62 11.47 15.90
C VAL A 241 8.50 11.33 14.88
N TYR A 242 7.58 10.41 15.13
CA TYR A 242 6.44 10.18 14.25
C TYR A 242 5.56 11.43 14.16
N LYS A 243 5.20 11.81 12.93
CA LYS A 243 4.21 12.86 12.65
C LYS A 243 3.33 12.40 11.49
N GLY A 244 2.04 12.21 11.77
CA GLY A 244 1.04 11.85 10.76
C GLY A 244 0.98 12.87 9.62
N LEU A 245 0.70 12.39 8.40
CA LEU A 245 0.58 13.26 7.22
C LEU A 245 -0.74 14.01 7.21
N VAL A 246 -1.80 13.35 7.66
CA VAL A 246 -3.14 13.93 7.70
C VAL A 246 -3.13 15.02 8.79
N PRO A 247 -3.59 16.25 8.49
CA PRO A 247 -3.67 17.32 9.48
C PRO A 247 -4.56 16.93 10.67
N ASP A 248 -4.29 17.54 11.83
CA ASP A 248 -5.15 17.40 13.01
C ASP A 248 -6.57 17.89 12.70
N GLY A 249 -7.57 17.21 13.26
CA GLY A 249 -8.98 17.55 13.09
C GLY A 249 -9.83 16.31 12.87
N PRO A 250 -11.17 16.47 12.84
CA PRO A 250 -12.05 15.37 12.47
C PRO A 250 -11.73 14.90 11.05
N PRO A 251 -11.86 13.60 10.74
CA PRO A 251 -11.71 13.13 9.38
C PRO A 251 -12.69 13.90 8.50
N PRO A 252 -12.26 14.44 7.35
CA PRO A 252 -13.16 15.12 6.44
C PRO A 252 -14.21 14.12 5.92
N LEU A 253 -15.43 14.17 6.46
CA LEU A 253 -16.53 13.27 6.09
C LEU A 253 -17.18 13.67 4.75
N ASN A 254 -16.90 14.88 4.26
CA ASN A 254 -17.47 15.45 3.04
C ASN A 254 -16.42 15.55 1.92
N TYR A 255 -15.94 14.41 1.42
CA TYR A 255 -15.18 14.36 0.18
C TYR A 255 -16.15 14.37 -1.01
N LYS A 256 -16.70 15.56 -1.34
CA LYS A 256 -17.43 15.76 -2.61
C LYS A 256 -16.54 16.34 -3.69
#